data_AF-A0A430ARV2-F1
#
_entry.id   AF-A0A430ARV2-F1
#
_cell.length_a   1.000
_cell.length_b   1.000
_cell.length_c   1.000
_cell.angle_alpha   90.00
_cell.angle_beta   90.00
_cell.angle_gamma   90.00
#
_symmetry.space_group_name_H-M   'P 1'
#
loop_
_entity.id
_entity.type
_entity.pdbx_description
1 polymer ?
#
loop_
_entity_poly.entity_id
_entity_poly.type
_entity_poly.pdbx_seq_one_letter_code
_entity_poly.pdbx_strand_id
1 'polypeptide(L)'
;MSEKIKSKSLDAVATFIGSILALFFSDKVMTNILAFFSALKLSVKTQEKLSAFIFALFVAIGYVLVLVIFNLLSKIVTYFFRPMIKVSFINEKGRLITSLDITSDEPEYVNIKINSKFNRLQLWIICKLLRAKLVILVNPRMCSIELADGYIATDDVYSMDKSNGTIYCDIFTMYSPSKKYNPIDIELNILRTLKADAEFKIKLDITGCKLSRLIFLEDYCKFKIEEFKIEGTR
;
A
#
# COMPACT_ATOMS: atom_id res chain seq x y z
N MET A 1 -8.03 -16.15 -1.02
CA MET A 1 -7.89 -15.27 -2.19
C MET A 1 -8.91 -14.15 -2.03
N SER A 2 -8.50 -12.94 -1.68
CA SER A 2 -9.42 -11.79 -1.68
C SER A 2 -9.67 -11.39 -3.12
N GLU A 3 -10.91 -11.51 -3.59
CA GLU A 3 -11.33 -10.93 -4.86
C GLU A 3 -11.07 -9.42 -4.79
N LYS A 4 -10.09 -8.95 -5.56
CA LYS A 4 -9.90 -7.51 -5.78
C LYS A 4 -11.17 -7.01 -6.44
N ILE A 5 -11.97 -6.25 -5.69
CA ILE A 5 -13.11 -5.50 -6.22
C ILE A 5 -12.58 -4.69 -7.41
N LYS A 6 -12.95 -5.09 -8.64
CA LYS A 6 -12.60 -4.36 -9.85
C LYS A 6 -13.15 -2.95 -9.71
N SER A 7 -12.25 -1.98 -9.73
CA SER A 7 -12.60 -0.57 -9.58
C SER A 7 -13.44 -0.12 -10.78
N LYS A 8 -14.75 0.05 -10.57
CA LYS A 8 -15.69 0.54 -11.60
C LYS A 8 -15.27 1.91 -12.16
N SER A 9 -14.60 2.75 -11.37
CA SER A 9 -14.12 4.06 -11.81
C SER A 9 -12.92 3.96 -12.75
N LEU A 10 -12.04 2.99 -12.55
CA LEU A 10 -10.90 2.76 -13.43
C LEU A 10 -11.34 2.21 -14.78
N ASP A 11 -12.34 1.32 -14.80
CA ASP A 11 -12.94 0.82 -16.03
C ASP A 11 -13.63 1.93 -16.84
N ALA A 12 -14.32 2.87 -16.17
CA ALA A 12 -14.94 4.01 -16.83
C ALA A 12 -13.90 4.95 -17.47
N VAL A 13 -12.81 5.26 -16.76
CA VAL A 13 -11.71 6.09 -17.29
C VAL A 13 -10.99 5.39 -18.44
N ALA A 14 -10.70 4.09 -18.31
CA ALA A 14 -10.07 3.31 -19.36
C ALA A 14 -10.94 3.23 -20.62
N THR A 15 -12.26 3.08 -20.46
CA THR A 15 -13.21 3.05 -21.57
C THR A 15 -13.31 4.42 -22.25
N PHE A 16 -13.32 5.50 -21.46
CA PHE A 16 -13.38 6.87 -21.98
C PHE A 16 -12.13 7.22 -22.80
N ILE A 17 -10.93 7.00 -22.25
CA ILE A 17 -9.67 7.26 -22.95
C ILE A 17 -9.50 6.31 -24.15
N GLY A 18 -9.86 5.04 -23.99
CA GLY A 18 -9.84 4.05 -25.07
C GLY A 18 -10.75 4.46 -26.24
N SER A 19 -11.92 5.04 -25.95
CA SER A 19 -12.83 5.58 -26.97
C SER A 19 -12.25 6.80 -27.69
N ILE A 20 -11.54 7.69 -26.99
CA ILE A 20 -10.84 8.83 -27.61
C ILE A 20 -9.76 8.35 -28.57
N LEU A 21 -8.96 7.37 -28.16
CA LEU A 21 -7.94 6.76 -29.02
C LEU A 21 -8.59 6.10 -30.24
N ALA A 22 -9.69 5.36 -30.02
CA ALA A 22 -10.43 4.71 -31.10
C ALA A 22 -10.96 5.70 -32.13
N LEU A 23 -11.52 6.84 -31.70
CA LEU A 23 -11.96 7.91 -32.60
C LEU A 23 -10.80 8.48 -33.45
N PHE A 24 -9.65 8.73 -32.82
CA PHE A 24 -8.49 9.28 -33.52
C PHE A 24 -7.90 8.30 -34.56
N PHE A 25 -7.87 7.01 -34.24
CA PHE A 25 -7.39 5.98 -35.17
C PHE A 25 -8.44 5.59 -36.21
N SER A 26 -9.72 5.59 -35.85
CA SER A 26 -10.80 5.25 -36.78
C SER A 26 -10.83 6.23 -37.94
N ASP A 27 -10.69 7.54 -37.71
CA ASP A 27 -10.70 8.52 -38.80
C ASP A 27 -9.59 8.29 -39.84
N LYS A 28 -8.43 7.79 -39.40
CA LYS A 28 -7.30 7.51 -40.32
C LYS A 28 -7.44 6.20 -41.07
N VAL A 29 -8.14 5.23 -40.50
CA VAL A 29 -8.23 3.87 -41.05
C VAL A 29 -9.57 3.65 -41.80
N MET A 30 -10.63 4.33 -41.40
CA MET A 30 -11.99 4.15 -41.93
C MET A 30 -12.07 4.47 -43.43
N THR A 31 -11.35 5.48 -43.91
CA THR A 31 -11.30 5.83 -45.34
C THR A 31 -10.77 4.69 -46.20
N ASN A 32 -9.70 4.01 -45.75
CA ASN A 32 -9.12 2.87 -46.46
C ASN A 32 -10.02 1.64 -46.39
N ILE A 33 -10.70 1.45 -45.26
CA ILE A 33 -11.62 0.32 -45.03
C ILE A 33 -12.88 0.47 -45.89
N LEU A 34 -13.46 1.67 -45.96
CA LEU A 34 -14.63 1.94 -46.80
C LEU A 34 -14.29 1.79 -48.28
N ALA A 35 -13.11 2.26 -48.71
CA ALA A 35 -12.63 2.04 -50.08
C ALA A 35 -12.48 0.54 -50.41
N PHE A 36 -11.95 -0.25 -49.48
CA PHE A 36 -11.84 -1.71 -49.62
C PHE A 36 -13.21 -2.40 -49.69
N PHE A 37 -14.16 -2.04 -48.82
CA PHE A 37 -15.50 -2.63 -48.84
C PHE A 37 -16.33 -2.23 -50.07
N SER A 38 -16.11 -1.02 -50.59
CA SER A 38 -16.68 -0.57 -51.85
C SER A 38 -16.11 -1.36 -53.04
N ALA A 39 -14.79 -1.62 -53.06
CA ALA A 39 -14.16 -2.46 -54.07
C ALA A 39 -14.70 -3.91 -54.07
N LEU A 40 -15.11 -4.42 -52.91
CA LEU A 40 -15.78 -5.73 -52.76
C LEU A 40 -17.27 -5.72 -53.15
N LYS A 41 -17.83 -4.58 -53.59
CA LYS A 41 -19.24 -4.40 -53.95
C LYS A 41 -20.23 -4.82 -52.85
N LEU A 42 -19.85 -4.62 -51.58
CA LEU A 42 -20.72 -4.91 -50.44
C LEU A 42 -21.88 -3.91 -50.38
N SER A 43 -23.05 -4.38 -49.95
CA SER A 43 -24.22 -3.49 -49.74
C SER A 43 -23.95 -2.44 -48.67
N VAL A 44 -24.55 -1.25 -48.79
CA VAL A 44 -24.38 -0.13 -47.83
C VAL A 44 -24.68 -0.57 -46.39
N LYS A 45 -25.75 -1.35 -46.19
CA LYS A 45 -26.13 -1.90 -44.88
C LYS A 45 -25.07 -2.84 -44.29
N THR A 46 -24.35 -3.57 -45.15
CA THR A 46 -23.24 -4.45 -44.72
C THR A 46 -21.99 -3.62 -44.39
N GLN A 47 -21.72 -2.57 -45.16
CA GLN A 47 -20.60 -1.66 -44.92
C GLN A 47 -20.75 -0.94 -43.57
N GLU A 48 -21.93 -0.40 -43.26
CA GLU A 48 -22.20 0.26 -41.96
C GLU A 48 -21.99 -0.68 -40.77
N LYS A 49 -22.47 -1.92 -40.86
CA LYS A 49 -22.26 -2.93 -39.81
C LYS A 49 -20.78 -3.27 -39.60
N LEU A 50 -20.03 -3.42 -40.69
CA LEU A 50 -18.59 -3.70 -40.63
C LEU A 50 -17.81 -2.51 -40.06
N SER A 51 -18.15 -1.28 -40.44
CA SER A 51 -17.55 -0.06 -39.87
C SER A 51 -17.82 0.06 -38.37
N ALA A 52 -19.06 -0.20 -37.93
CA ALA A 52 -19.41 -0.21 -36.51
C ALA A 52 -18.66 -1.30 -35.74
N PHE A 53 -18.51 -2.50 -36.31
CA PHE A 53 -17.74 -3.59 -35.73
C PHE A 53 -16.26 -3.23 -35.56
N ILE A 54 -15.65 -2.63 -36.59
CA ILE A 54 -14.25 -2.22 -36.56
C ILE A 54 -14.03 -1.10 -35.55
N PHE A 55 -14.95 -0.14 -35.47
CA PHE A 55 -14.91 0.89 -34.45
C PHE A 55 -14.97 0.30 -33.03
N ALA A 56 -15.89 -0.63 -32.78
CA ALA A 56 -15.98 -1.33 -31.49
C ALA A 56 -14.69 -2.11 -31.16
N LEU A 57 -14.04 -2.72 -32.15
CA LEU A 57 -12.76 -3.38 -31.98
C LEU A 57 -11.66 -2.39 -31.58
N PHE A 58 -11.59 -1.22 -32.21
CA PHE A 58 -10.64 -0.17 -31.82
C PHE A 58 -10.88 0.33 -30.39
N VAL A 59 -12.14 0.50 -29.97
CA VAL A 59 -12.48 0.86 -28.58
C VAL A 59 -11.98 -0.22 -27.61
N ALA A 60 -12.19 -1.50 -27.93
CA ALA A 60 -11.74 -2.61 -27.10
C ALA A 60 -10.20 -2.67 -27.00
N ILE A 61 -9.48 -2.49 -28.12
CA ILE A 61 -8.01 -2.44 -28.13
C ILE A 61 -7.51 -1.24 -27.33
N GLY A 62 -8.13 -0.06 -27.51
CA GLY A 62 -7.83 1.15 -26.76
C GLY A 62 -8.01 0.95 -25.25
N TYR A 63 -9.12 0.34 -24.82
CA TYR A 63 -9.37 -0.01 -23.43
C TYR A 63 -8.27 -0.92 -22.86
N VAL A 64 -7.91 -1.99 -23.57
CA VAL A 64 -6.85 -2.91 -23.14
C VAL A 64 -5.49 -2.20 -23.04
N LEU A 65 -5.13 -1.39 -24.03
CA LEU A 65 -3.88 -0.62 -24.01
C LEU A 65 -3.82 0.35 -22.84
N VAL A 66 -4.90 1.08 -22.58
CA VAL A 66 -4.98 2.01 -21.44
C VAL A 66 -4.83 1.24 -20.14
N LEU A 67 -5.51 0.11 -19.96
CA LEU A 67 -5.33 -0.73 -18.77
C LEU A 67 -3.88 -1.22 -18.59
N VAL A 68 -3.23 -1.65 -19.67
CA VAL A 68 -1.83 -2.11 -19.63
C VAL A 68 -0.90 -0.96 -19.23
N ILE A 69 -1.08 0.23 -19.82
CA ILE A 69 -0.31 1.43 -19.47
C ILE A 69 -0.53 1.81 -18.01
N PHE A 70 -1.78 1.84 -17.54
CA PHE A 70 -2.09 2.14 -16.14
C PHE A 70 -1.46 1.12 -15.18
N ASN A 71 -1.51 -0.18 -15.51
CA ASN A 71 -0.84 -1.21 -14.72
C ASN A 71 0.68 -1.04 -14.72
N LEU A 72 1.29 -0.71 -15.86
CA LEU A 72 2.72 -0.46 -15.96
C LEU A 72 3.14 0.77 -15.16
N LEU A 73 2.43 1.90 -15.32
CA LEU A 73 2.66 3.12 -14.54
C LEU A 73 2.46 2.85 -13.05
N SER A 74 1.42 2.12 -12.66
CA SER A 74 1.20 1.71 -11.27
C SER A 74 2.38 0.91 -10.73
N LYS A 75 2.91 -0.06 -11.51
CA LYS A 75 4.09 -0.85 -11.12
C LYS A 75 5.35 0.00 -11.04
N ILE A 76 5.58 0.91 -11.97
CA ILE A 76 6.75 1.82 -11.98
C ILE A 76 6.68 2.77 -10.79
N VAL A 77 5.53 3.39 -10.55
CA VAL A 77 5.29 4.25 -9.38
C VAL A 77 5.48 3.44 -8.09
N THR A 78 4.94 2.22 -8.04
CA THR A 78 5.11 1.28 -6.93
C THR A 78 6.57 0.93 -6.67
N TYR A 79 7.38 0.76 -7.73
CA TYR A 79 8.78 0.35 -7.60
C TYR A 79 9.73 1.50 -7.26
N PHE A 80 9.53 2.68 -7.86
CA PHE A 80 10.44 3.81 -7.72
C PHE A 80 10.04 4.81 -6.63
N PHE A 81 8.75 4.92 -6.30
CA PHE A 81 8.27 5.94 -5.36
C PHE A 81 7.91 5.40 -3.98
N ARG A 82 7.66 4.10 -3.82
CA ARG A 82 7.30 3.54 -2.51
C ARG A 82 8.51 3.43 -1.60
N PRO A 83 8.51 4.12 -0.44
CA PRO A 83 9.56 3.93 0.54
C PRO A 83 9.52 2.52 1.13
N MET A 84 10.71 1.98 1.36
CA MET A 84 10.91 0.70 2.03
C MET A 84 11.31 0.96 3.48
N ILE A 85 10.52 0.41 4.39
CA ILE A 85 10.70 0.52 5.84
C ILE A 85 11.16 -0.84 6.34
N LYS A 86 12.38 -0.90 6.86
CA LYS A 86 12.90 -2.12 7.48
C LYS A 86 12.58 -2.08 8.96
N VAL A 87 12.02 -3.15 9.49
CA VAL A 87 11.72 -3.28 10.91
C VAL A 87 12.49 -4.45 11.48
N SER A 88 13.24 -4.17 12.54
CA SER A 88 14.07 -5.13 13.27
C SER A 88 13.81 -5.00 14.76
N PHE A 89 13.92 -6.10 15.49
CA PHE A 89 13.64 -6.16 16.93
C PHE A 89 14.94 -6.29 17.71
N ILE A 90 15.04 -5.54 18.80
CA ILE A 90 16.26 -5.40 19.58
C ILE A 90 15.91 -5.57 21.06
N ASN A 91 16.76 -6.28 21.80
CA ASN A 91 16.64 -6.39 23.26
C ASN A 91 17.23 -5.17 23.99
N GLU A 92 17.07 -5.13 25.31
CA GLU A 92 17.66 -4.09 26.18
C GLU A 92 19.19 -3.93 26.03
N LYS A 93 19.89 -4.99 25.61
CA LYS A 93 21.35 -4.98 25.40
C LYS A 93 21.75 -4.45 24.01
N GLY A 94 20.79 -3.95 23.23
CA GLY A 94 21.04 -3.42 21.88
C GLY A 94 21.32 -4.50 20.82
N ARG A 95 21.01 -5.76 21.09
CA ARG A 95 21.23 -6.88 20.15
C ARG A 95 19.96 -7.25 19.40
N LEU A 96 20.09 -7.54 18.11
CA LEU A 96 19.01 -8.08 17.29
C LEU A 96 18.50 -9.40 17.87
N ILE A 97 17.19 -9.51 17.97
CA ILE A 97 16.50 -10.71 18.47
C ILE A 97 15.49 -11.19 17.42
N THR A 98 15.35 -12.50 17.31
CA THR A 98 14.38 -13.18 16.43
C THR A 98 13.31 -13.91 17.22
N SER A 99 13.47 -14.02 18.53
CA SER A 99 12.46 -14.52 19.44
C SER A 99 12.54 -13.81 20.79
N LEU A 100 11.40 -13.79 21.47
CA LEU A 100 11.24 -13.33 22.85
C LEU A 100 10.46 -14.40 23.61
N ASP A 101 11.10 -15.04 24.58
CA ASP A 101 10.47 -16.08 25.41
C ASP A 101 9.99 -15.46 26.71
N ILE A 102 8.69 -15.13 26.76
CA ILE A 102 8.10 -14.51 27.93
C ILE A 102 7.74 -15.62 28.91
N THR A 103 8.68 -15.95 29.79
CA THR A 103 8.51 -17.02 30.80
C THR A 103 7.96 -16.48 32.12
N SER A 104 8.36 -15.27 32.50
CA SER A 104 7.95 -14.62 33.74
C SER A 104 6.58 -13.95 33.62
N ASP A 105 6.00 -13.58 34.77
CA ASP A 105 4.82 -12.72 34.84
C ASP A 105 5.18 -11.23 34.83
N GLU A 106 6.46 -10.90 34.64
CA GLU A 106 6.95 -9.53 34.55
C GLU A 106 6.90 -9.03 33.09
N PRO A 107 6.71 -7.72 32.86
CA PRO A 107 6.78 -7.15 31.52
C PRO A 107 8.19 -7.29 30.93
N GLU A 108 8.28 -7.77 29.69
CA GLU A 108 9.55 -7.81 28.96
C GLU A 108 9.68 -6.63 27.99
N TYR A 109 10.89 -6.07 27.92
CA TYR A 109 11.18 -4.93 27.05
C TYR A 109 11.63 -5.36 25.66
N VAL A 110 11.02 -4.77 24.64
CA VAL A 110 11.44 -4.92 23.24
C VAL A 110 11.54 -3.55 22.59
N ASN A 111 12.69 -3.29 21.97
CA ASN A 111 12.89 -2.11 21.15
C ASN A 111 12.67 -2.47 19.67
N ILE A 112 11.69 -1.81 19.05
CA ILE A 112 11.41 -1.92 17.62
C ILE A 112 12.18 -0.82 16.89
N LYS A 113 13.21 -1.24 16.15
CA LYS A 113 14.02 -0.35 15.32
C LYS A 113 13.44 -0.27 13.92
N ILE A 114 13.02 0.94 13.55
CA ILE A 114 12.39 1.26 12.27
C ILE A 114 13.39 2.06 11.43
N ASN A 115 13.93 1.40 10.40
CA ASN A 115 15.00 1.94 9.59
C ASN A 115 14.53 2.25 8.17
N SER A 116 14.55 3.53 7.80
CA SER A 116 13.97 4.01 6.54
C SER A 116 14.79 5.14 5.93
N LYS A 117 14.64 5.32 4.61
CA LYS A 117 15.11 6.52 3.91
C LYS A 117 13.96 7.12 3.14
N PHE A 118 13.79 8.43 3.28
CA PHE A 118 12.74 9.16 2.56
C PHE A 118 13.34 10.37 1.86
N ASN A 119 12.88 10.61 0.63
CA ASN A 119 13.11 11.88 -0.04
C ASN A 119 12.05 12.92 0.37
N ARG A 120 12.26 14.18 -0.01
CA ARG A 120 11.37 15.29 0.35
C ARG A 120 9.94 15.09 -0.14
N LEU A 121 9.76 14.57 -1.35
CA LEU A 121 8.45 14.31 -1.93
C LEU A 121 7.72 13.18 -1.19
N GLN A 122 8.43 12.12 -0.81
CA GLN A 122 7.88 10.97 -0.09
C GLN A 122 7.38 11.38 1.29
N LEU A 123 8.17 12.14 2.06
CA LEU A 123 7.72 12.65 3.36
C LEU A 123 6.54 13.62 3.19
N TRP A 124 6.57 14.49 2.17
CA TRP A 124 5.45 15.38 1.91
C TRP A 124 4.16 14.59 1.61
N ILE A 125 4.23 13.55 0.78
CA ILE A 125 3.08 12.67 0.49
C ILE A 125 2.60 12.00 1.78
N ILE A 126 3.48 11.38 2.56
CA ILE A 126 3.10 10.66 3.79
C ILE A 126 2.48 11.59 4.82
N CYS A 127 3.14 12.70 5.14
CA CYS A 127 2.75 13.57 6.24
C CYS A 127 1.62 14.54 5.86
N LYS A 128 1.59 15.05 4.61
CA LYS A 128 0.61 16.07 4.20
C LYS A 128 -0.57 15.51 3.43
N LEU A 129 -0.32 14.60 2.48
CA LEU A 129 -1.38 14.04 1.64
C LEU A 129 -2.10 12.88 2.33
N LEU A 130 -1.33 11.92 2.82
CA LEU A 130 -1.87 10.71 3.46
C LEU A 130 -2.18 10.92 4.94
N ARG A 131 -1.43 11.79 5.62
CA ARG A 131 -1.44 11.92 7.09
C ARG A 131 -1.31 10.55 7.74
N ALA A 132 -0.40 9.75 7.21
CA ALA A 132 -0.33 8.35 7.56
C ALA A 132 0.24 8.16 8.97
N LYS A 133 -0.26 7.17 9.69
CA LYS A 133 0.30 6.71 10.97
C LYS A 133 0.81 5.28 10.82
N LEU A 134 1.88 4.97 11.54
CA LEU A 134 2.32 3.58 11.72
C LEU A 134 1.40 2.92 12.74
N VAL A 135 0.99 1.69 12.46
CA VAL A 135 0.20 0.89 13.39
C VAL A 135 0.95 -0.38 13.75
N ILE A 136 1.16 -0.60 15.04
CA ILE A 136 1.77 -1.80 15.59
C ILE A 136 0.67 -2.59 16.30
N LEU A 137 0.54 -3.86 15.94
CA LEU A 137 -0.49 -4.78 16.40
C LEU A 137 0.17 -6.06 16.90
N VAL A 138 -0.33 -6.58 18.01
CA VAL A 138 -0.13 -7.98 18.43
C VAL A 138 -1.49 -8.61 18.65
N ASN A 139 -1.57 -9.93 18.84
CA ASN A 139 -2.83 -10.54 19.26
C ASN A 139 -3.14 -10.17 20.73
N PRO A 140 -4.16 -9.34 21.01
CA PRO A 140 -4.43 -8.86 22.37
C PRO A 140 -4.90 -9.95 23.32
N ARG A 141 -5.30 -11.12 22.81
CA ARG A 141 -5.61 -12.29 23.65
C ARG A 141 -4.35 -12.94 24.22
N MET A 142 -3.20 -12.76 23.57
CA MET A 142 -1.95 -13.46 23.90
C MET A 142 -0.99 -12.53 24.63
N CYS A 143 -0.83 -11.30 24.14
CA CYS A 143 0.06 -10.29 24.70
C CYS A 143 -0.67 -8.95 24.82
N SER A 144 -0.46 -8.26 25.93
CA SER A 144 -0.69 -6.83 26.04
C SER A 144 0.60 -6.10 25.68
N ILE A 145 0.50 -4.99 24.96
CA ILE A 145 1.64 -4.13 24.63
C ILE A 145 1.40 -2.75 25.19
N GLU A 146 2.41 -2.14 25.78
CA GLU A 146 2.39 -0.78 26.28
C GLU A 146 3.65 -0.05 25.81
N LEU A 147 3.61 1.27 25.73
CA LEU A 147 4.81 2.08 25.46
C LEU A 147 5.68 2.12 26.72
N ALA A 148 7.01 2.06 26.57
CA ALA A 148 7.92 2.14 27.71
C ALA A 148 7.87 3.51 28.40
N ASP A 149 8.23 3.53 29.69
CA ASP A 149 8.26 4.75 30.51
C ASP A 149 9.20 5.80 29.89
N GLY A 150 8.66 6.98 29.56
CA GLY A 150 9.38 8.06 28.87
C GLY A 150 8.88 8.34 27.45
N TYR A 151 8.19 7.39 26.81
CA TYR A 151 7.37 7.64 25.64
C TYR A 151 6.02 8.20 26.12
N ILE A 152 5.96 9.51 26.36
CA ILE A 152 4.69 10.16 26.73
C ILE A 152 3.74 10.01 25.55
N ALA A 153 2.66 9.25 25.74
CA ALA A 153 1.53 9.21 24.83
C ALA A 153 0.86 10.59 24.83
N THR A 154 1.44 11.52 24.07
CA THR A 154 0.78 12.76 23.70
C THR A 154 -0.11 12.47 22.49
N ASP A 155 -1.32 13.04 22.49
CA ASP A 155 -2.36 12.79 21.47
C ASP A 155 -1.87 12.97 20.02
N ASP A 156 -0.76 13.68 19.82
CA ASP A 156 -0.22 14.02 18.51
C ASP A 156 0.71 12.94 17.91
N VAL A 157 1.54 12.27 18.73
CA VAL A 157 2.65 11.45 18.21
C VAL A 157 2.47 9.97 18.49
N TYR A 158 2.04 9.62 19.70
CA TYR A 158 1.83 8.24 20.11
C TYR A 158 0.46 8.12 20.77
N SER A 159 -0.43 7.32 20.19
CA SER A 159 -1.74 7.04 20.77
C SER A 159 -1.97 5.53 20.84
N MET A 160 -2.58 5.06 21.92
CA MET A 160 -2.84 3.64 22.13
C MET A 160 -4.34 3.39 22.27
N ASP A 161 -4.86 2.42 21.51
CA ASP A 161 -6.18 1.88 21.72
C ASP A 161 -6.08 0.66 22.64
N LYS A 162 -6.45 0.87 23.91
CA LYS A 162 -6.40 -0.15 24.97
C LYS A 162 -7.39 -1.30 24.73
N SER A 163 -8.43 -1.12 23.91
CA SER A 163 -9.45 -2.14 23.69
C SER A 163 -8.96 -3.30 22.81
N ASN A 164 -7.96 -3.05 21.97
CA ASN A 164 -7.46 -4.00 20.98
C ASN A 164 -5.93 -4.15 21.00
N GLY A 165 -5.23 -3.50 21.93
CA GLY A 165 -3.77 -3.56 22.04
C GLY A 165 -3.08 -2.96 20.81
N THR A 166 -3.66 -1.93 20.20
CA THR A 166 -3.11 -1.27 19.01
C THR A 166 -2.36 -0.02 19.40
N ILE A 167 -1.13 0.11 18.91
CA ILE A 167 -0.32 1.32 19.06
C ILE A 167 -0.28 2.04 17.72
N TYR A 168 -0.63 3.33 17.73
CA TYR A 168 -0.54 4.25 16.59
C TYR A 168 0.62 5.21 16.83
N CYS A 169 1.52 5.34 15.85
CA CYS A 169 2.70 6.20 15.95
C CYS A 169 2.81 7.09 14.70
N ASP A 170 2.88 8.41 14.89
CA ASP A 170 3.22 9.36 13.82
C ASP A 170 4.74 9.58 13.73
N ILE A 171 5.48 8.49 13.53
CA ILE A 171 6.95 8.53 13.39
C ILE A 171 7.39 9.24 12.10
N PHE A 172 6.50 9.44 11.13
CA PHE A 172 6.86 9.99 9.84
C PHE A 172 7.24 11.48 9.94
N THR A 173 6.67 12.20 10.89
CA THR A 173 7.03 13.59 11.20
C THR A 173 8.43 13.74 11.78
N MET A 174 9.00 12.69 12.38
CA MET A 174 10.34 12.68 12.95
C MET A 174 11.44 12.50 11.91
N TYR A 175 11.10 12.01 10.71
CA TYR A 175 12.07 11.83 9.64
C TYR A 175 12.39 13.16 8.93
N SER A 176 13.67 13.36 8.63
CA SER A 176 14.15 14.38 7.69
C SER A 176 14.51 13.76 6.33
N PRO A 177 14.36 14.49 5.21
CA PRO A 177 14.78 14.01 3.90
C PRO A 177 16.25 13.59 3.88
N SER A 178 16.54 12.35 3.50
CA SER A 178 17.90 11.81 3.53
C SER A 178 18.15 10.79 2.42
N LYS A 179 19.40 10.75 1.94
CA LYS A 179 19.88 9.69 1.03
C LYS A 179 20.31 8.43 1.79
N LYS A 180 20.60 8.57 3.09
CA LYS A 180 21.00 7.48 3.99
C LYS A 180 19.79 6.99 4.77
N TYR A 181 19.87 5.74 5.20
CA TYR A 181 18.90 5.14 6.11
C TYR A 181 19.03 5.78 7.49
N ASN A 182 17.92 6.26 8.04
CA ASN A 182 17.83 6.78 9.39
C ASN A 182 16.98 5.81 10.24
N PRO A 183 17.47 5.41 11.42
CA PRO A 183 16.68 4.64 12.37
C PRO A 183 15.82 5.55 13.25
N ILE A 184 14.65 5.06 13.61
CA ILE A 184 13.83 5.53 14.74
C ILE A 184 13.54 4.31 15.59
N ASP A 185 13.73 4.45 16.89
CA ASP A 185 13.55 3.37 17.85
C ASP A 185 12.27 3.62 18.66
N ILE A 186 11.42 2.59 18.77
CA ILE A 186 10.19 2.60 19.56
C ILE A 186 10.32 1.51 20.62
N GLU A 187 10.29 1.90 21.88
CA GLU A 187 10.40 0.95 22.99
C GLU A 187 9.02 0.54 23.49
N LEU A 188 8.81 -0.76 23.55
CA LEU A 188 7.57 -1.40 23.99
C LEU A 188 7.82 -2.28 25.21
N ASN A 189 6.87 -2.23 26.14
CA ASN A 189 6.69 -3.21 27.19
C ASN A 189 5.68 -4.25 26.71
N ILE A 190 6.05 -5.52 26.77
CA ILE A 190 5.21 -6.63 26.35
C ILE A 190 4.89 -7.47 27.58
N LEU A 191 3.61 -7.61 27.89
CA LEU A 191 3.14 -8.46 28.97
C LEU A 191 2.37 -9.65 28.40
N ARG A 192 2.73 -10.86 28.82
CA ARG A 192 2.00 -12.08 28.43
C ARG A 192 0.65 -12.15 29.14
N THR A 193 -0.40 -12.40 28.38
CA THR A 193 -1.77 -12.60 28.88
C THR A 193 -2.18 -14.07 28.82
N LEU A 194 -1.80 -14.79 27.75
CA LEU A 194 -2.02 -16.22 27.60
C LEU A 194 -0.77 -16.89 27.02
N LYS A 195 -0.53 -18.15 27.40
CA LYS A 195 0.52 -19.00 26.83
C LYS A 195 0.16 -19.39 25.39
N ALA A 196 0.61 -18.59 24.43
CA ALA A 196 0.50 -18.86 23.00
C ALA A 196 1.50 -18.03 22.21
N ASP A 197 1.87 -18.54 21.04
CA ASP A 197 2.81 -17.85 20.15
C ASP A 197 2.13 -16.67 19.45
N ALA A 198 2.76 -15.50 19.49
CA ALA A 198 2.24 -14.28 18.87
C ALA A 198 3.23 -13.68 17.85
N GLU A 199 2.67 -13.01 16.84
CA GLU A 199 3.42 -12.31 15.80
C GLU A 199 3.05 -10.83 15.79
N PHE A 200 4.06 -9.96 15.63
CA PHE A 200 3.85 -8.55 15.39
C PHE A 200 3.34 -8.31 13.97
N LYS A 201 2.31 -7.46 13.85
CA LYS A 201 1.81 -6.96 12.58
C LYS A 201 2.01 -5.45 12.55
N ILE A 202 2.72 -4.98 11.52
CA ILE A 202 2.97 -3.55 11.32
C ILE A 202 2.30 -3.12 10.02
N LYS A 203 1.51 -2.04 10.09
CA LYS A 203 0.71 -1.53 8.98
C LYS A 203 0.80 -0.01 8.89
N LEU A 204 0.41 0.51 7.73
CA LEU A 204 0.15 1.92 7.53
C LEU A 204 -1.34 2.17 7.72
N ASP A 205 -1.69 3.13 8.57
CA ASP A 205 -3.04 3.67 8.66
C ASP A 205 -3.13 4.99 7.91
N ILE A 206 -4.08 5.06 6.97
CA ILE A 206 -4.36 6.23 6.14
C ILE A 206 -5.83 6.65 6.24
N THR A 207 -6.56 6.18 7.25
CA THR A 207 -8.00 6.50 7.45
C THR A 207 -8.26 7.99 7.56
N GLY A 208 -7.30 8.78 8.04
CA GLY A 208 -7.35 10.24 8.06
C GLY A 208 -7.32 10.93 6.67
N CYS A 209 -7.05 10.18 5.60
CA CYS A 209 -7.01 10.69 4.23
C CYS A 209 -8.38 10.61 3.55
N LYS A 210 -8.92 11.76 3.10
CA LYS A 210 -10.15 11.80 2.29
C LYS A 210 -10.02 11.08 0.93
N LEU A 211 -8.78 10.86 0.47
CA LEU A 211 -8.42 10.17 -0.77
C LEU A 211 -8.02 8.69 -0.55
N SER A 212 -8.18 8.16 0.67
CA SER A 212 -7.82 6.78 1.04
C SER A 212 -8.42 5.70 0.14
N ARG A 213 -9.52 5.98 -0.56
CA ARG A 213 -10.15 5.06 -1.52
C ARG A 213 -9.36 4.84 -2.82
N LEU A 214 -8.28 5.57 -3.06
CA LEU A 214 -7.36 5.28 -4.16
C LEU A 214 -6.49 4.07 -3.78
N ILE A 215 -6.81 2.92 -4.37
CA ILE A 215 -6.15 1.59 -4.18
C ILE A 215 -4.61 1.67 -4.20
N PHE A 216 -4.03 2.67 -4.85
CA PHE A 216 -2.58 2.84 -4.95
C PHE A 216 -1.92 3.39 -3.68
N LEU A 217 -2.68 4.01 -2.76
CA LEU A 217 -2.17 4.70 -1.58
C LEU A 217 -2.10 3.81 -0.33
N GLU A 218 -2.93 2.76 -0.23
CA GLU A 218 -2.93 1.82 0.91
C GLU A 218 -1.59 1.09 1.07
N ASP A 219 -0.96 0.73 -0.05
CA ASP A 219 0.34 0.04 -0.05
C ASP A 219 1.52 1.01 -0.29
N TYR A 220 1.37 2.31 -0.01
CA TYR A 220 2.41 3.29 -0.34
C TYR A 220 3.75 3.01 0.35
N CYS A 221 3.74 2.55 1.61
CA CYS A 221 4.94 2.11 2.32
C CYS A 221 5.05 0.58 2.30
N LYS A 222 6.21 0.04 1.94
CA LYS A 222 6.48 -1.39 2.04
C LYS A 222 7.26 -1.70 3.32
N PHE A 223 6.65 -2.46 4.21
CA PHE A 223 7.29 -2.94 5.43
C PHE A 223 8.00 -4.27 5.17
N LYS A 224 9.29 -4.32 5.47
CA LYS A 224 10.06 -5.57 5.55
C LYS A 224 10.34 -5.82 7.03
N ILE A 225 9.51 -6.67 7.63
CA ILE A 225 9.63 -7.08 9.03
C ILE A 225 10.61 -8.26 9.07
N GLU A 226 11.66 -8.16 9.88
CA GLU A 226 12.56 -9.29 10.16
C GLU A 226 11.82 -10.35 11.00
N GLU A 227 12.20 -11.62 10.84
CA GLU A 227 11.52 -12.71 11.55
C GLU A 227 11.63 -12.50 13.06
N PHE A 228 10.48 -12.42 13.72
CA PHE A 228 10.38 -12.25 15.15
C PHE A 228 9.15 -12.98 15.68
N LYS A 229 9.34 -13.80 16.73
CA LYS A 229 8.28 -14.57 17.37
C LYS A 229 8.26 -14.31 18.86
N ILE A 230 7.08 -14.11 19.42
CA ILE A 230 6.89 -14.15 20.87
C ILE A 230 6.52 -15.59 21.21
N GLU A 231 7.38 -16.26 21.97
CA GLU A 231 7.17 -17.64 22.41
C GLU A 231 6.47 -17.60 23.76
N GLY A 232 5.29 -18.22 23.82
CA GLY A 232 4.55 -18.43 25.05
C GLY A 232 4.71 -19.88 25.48
N THR A 233 5.81 -20.20 26.14
CA THR A 233 6.15 -21.59 26.53
C THR A 233 4.97 -22.30 27.24
N ARG A 234 4.72 -23.55 26.81
CA ARG A 234 3.64 -24.44 27.28
C ARG A 234 3.68 -24.64 28.80
#